data_AF-A0A7S3WUF4-F1
#
_entry.id   AF-A0A7S3WUF4-F1
#
_cell.length_a   1.000
_cell.length_b   1.000
_cell.length_c   1.000
_cell.angle_alpha   90.00
_cell.angle_beta   90.00
_cell.angle_gamma   90.00
#
_symmetry.space_group_name_H-M   'P 1'
#
loop_
_entity.id
_entity.type
_entity.pdbx_description
1 polymer ?
#
loop_
_entity_poly.entity_id
_entity_poly.type
_entity_poly.pdbx_seq_one_letter_code
_entity_poly.pdbx_strand_id
1 'polypeptide(L)'
;EIVDLVLDRIRKLADNCTGLQGFMIYNAVGGGTGSGLGCLMLERLSVDYGKKSKISFTVWACPQVATAVVEPYNTVLCVHSLLEHTDVTIMYDNEALYDICRRNLDIERPTYTNLNRLLAQIISSLTASLRFDGALNVDITEFQTNLVPYPRIHFMLSSYAPIISAEKAYHEQLSVAEITMSVFEPASMFVKCD
;
A
#
# COMPACT_ATOMS: atom_id res chain seq x y z
N GLU A 1 16.03 20.22 -6.43
CA GLU A 1 17.12 19.84 -7.35
C GLU A 1 16.77 18.63 -8.23
N ILE A 2 16.36 17.48 -7.68
CA ILE A 2 16.09 16.27 -8.49
C ILE A 2 14.62 16.18 -9.00
N VAL A 3 13.68 16.90 -8.38
CA VAL A 3 12.25 16.82 -8.68
C VAL A 3 11.93 17.12 -10.14
N ASP A 4 12.50 18.18 -10.71
CA ASP A 4 12.21 18.57 -12.10
C ASP A 4 12.65 17.49 -13.09
N LEU A 5 13.77 16.82 -12.82
CA LEU A 5 14.25 15.70 -13.62
C LEU A 5 13.29 14.50 -13.53
N VAL A 6 12.77 14.19 -12.34
CA VAL A 6 11.82 13.08 -12.14
C VAL A 6 10.51 13.39 -12.85
N LEU A 7 9.99 14.61 -12.74
CA LEU A 7 8.76 15.04 -13.41
C LEU A 7 8.88 14.97 -14.93
N ASP A 8 10.01 15.37 -15.51
CA ASP A 8 10.25 15.22 -16.95
C ASP A 8 10.21 13.75 -17.41
N ARG A 9 10.75 12.83 -16.59
CA ARG A 9 10.70 11.39 -16.88
C ARG A 9 9.30 10.82 -16.76
N ILE A 10 8.54 11.23 -15.74
CA ILE A 10 7.13 10.82 -15.58
C ILE A 10 6.30 11.33 -16.76
N ARG A 11 6.51 12.59 -17.18
CA ARG A 11 5.82 13.19 -18.31
C ARG A 11 6.03 12.40 -19.60
N LYS A 12 7.29 12.02 -19.90
CA LYS A 12 7.60 11.17 -21.07
C LYS A 12 6.87 9.83 -21.05
N LEU A 13 6.70 9.21 -19.88
CA LEU A 13 5.94 7.97 -19.75
C LEU A 13 4.43 8.21 -19.90
N ALA A 14 3.92 9.31 -19.35
CA ALA A 14 2.52 9.69 -19.48
C ALA A 14 2.14 10.00 -20.94
N ASP A 15 3.02 10.67 -21.69
CA ASP A 15 2.81 11.01 -23.10
C ASP A 15 2.79 9.78 -24.01
N ASN A 16 3.48 8.70 -23.61
CA ASN A 16 3.45 7.42 -24.32
C ASN A 16 2.15 6.62 -24.08
N CYS A 17 1.33 7.02 -23.11
CA CYS A 17 0.06 6.36 -22.79
C CYS A 17 -1.09 7.02 -23.56
N THR A 18 -1.92 6.21 -24.24
CA THR A 18 -3.15 6.69 -24.89
C THR A 18 -4.25 7.04 -23.89
N GLY A 19 -4.21 6.45 -22.69
CA GLY A 19 -5.20 6.65 -21.63
C GLY A 19 -4.65 6.37 -20.24
N LEU A 20 -3.86 7.30 -19.70
CA LEU A 20 -3.35 7.17 -18.32
C LEU A 20 -4.52 7.20 -17.32
N GLN A 21 -4.68 6.14 -16.53
CA GLN A 21 -5.71 6.06 -15.48
C GLN A 21 -5.30 6.82 -14.21
N GLY A 22 -4.07 6.60 -13.73
CA GLY A 22 -3.62 7.14 -12.46
C GLY A 22 -2.16 6.83 -12.15
N PHE A 23 -1.76 7.17 -10.92
CA PHE A 23 -0.43 6.92 -10.38
C PHE A 23 -0.52 6.02 -9.14
N MET A 24 0.38 5.04 -9.07
CA MET A 24 0.62 4.24 -7.87
C MET A 24 1.94 4.67 -7.25
N ILE A 25 1.90 5.11 -6.01
CA ILE A 25 3.05 5.68 -5.30
C ILE A 25 3.38 4.78 -4.12
N TYR A 26 4.65 4.36 -4.04
CA TYR A 26 5.14 3.50 -2.97
C TYR A 26 6.13 4.31 -2.14
N ASN A 27 5.81 4.55 -0.88
CA ASN A 27 6.67 5.33 0.01
C ASN A 27 6.56 4.88 1.46
N ALA A 28 7.62 5.17 2.23
CA ALA A 28 7.64 4.98 3.68
C ALA A 28 7.50 6.34 4.35
N VAL A 29 6.56 6.47 5.30
CA VAL A 29 6.31 7.74 5.99
C VAL A 29 7.37 8.05 7.05
N GLY A 30 8.04 7.03 7.57
CA GLY A 30 9.10 7.18 8.57
C GLY A 30 10.43 7.70 8.00
N GLY A 31 10.73 7.41 6.73
CA GLY A 31 12.02 7.78 6.11
C GLY A 31 12.00 9.18 5.51
N GLY A 32 13.12 9.92 5.59
CA GLY A 32 13.19 11.32 5.12
C GLY A 32 12.96 11.51 3.62
N THR A 33 13.41 10.58 2.78
CA THR A 33 13.15 10.64 1.32
C THR A 33 11.73 10.21 0.98
N GLY A 34 11.24 9.13 1.60
CA GLY A 34 9.89 8.61 1.36
C GLY A 34 8.79 9.58 1.79
N SER A 35 8.99 10.29 2.91
CA SER A 35 8.13 11.37 3.35
C SER A 35 8.38 12.64 2.55
N GLY A 36 9.53 13.29 2.71
CA GLY A 36 9.78 14.63 2.19
C GLY A 36 9.73 14.73 0.66
N LEU A 37 10.54 13.92 -0.03
CA LEU A 37 10.54 13.92 -1.50
C LEU A 37 9.22 13.36 -2.05
N GLY A 38 8.67 12.32 -1.42
CA GLY A 38 7.38 11.74 -1.80
C GLY A 38 6.23 12.76 -1.75
N CYS A 39 6.16 13.56 -0.69
CA CYS A 39 5.16 14.62 -0.53
C CYS A 39 5.30 15.71 -1.59
N LEU A 40 6.53 16.18 -1.82
CA LEU A 40 6.79 17.17 -2.87
C LEU A 40 6.44 16.64 -4.27
N MET A 41 6.67 15.35 -4.53
CA MET A 41 6.25 14.71 -5.78
C MET A 41 4.72 14.65 -5.91
N LEU A 42 4.01 14.31 -4.83
CA LEU A 42 2.54 14.27 -4.78
C LEU A 42 1.90 15.63 -5.04
N GLU A 43 2.45 16.69 -4.45
CA GLU A 43 2.04 18.08 -4.70
C GLU A 43 2.15 18.42 -6.20
N ARG A 44 3.30 18.11 -6.81
CA ARG A 44 3.55 18.41 -8.22
C ARG A 44 2.68 17.57 -9.16
N LEU A 45 2.49 16.29 -8.86
CA LEU A 45 1.58 15.43 -9.63
C LEU A 45 0.13 15.89 -9.52
N SER A 46 -0.27 16.45 -8.38
CA SER A 46 -1.62 17.02 -8.22
C SER A 46 -1.81 18.29 -9.06
N VAL A 47 -0.76 19.10 -9.24
CA VAL A 47 -0.80 20.28 -10.11
C VAL A 47 -0.84 19.89 -11.58
N ASP A 48 0.08 19.02 -12.03
CA ASP A 48 0.21 18.66 -13.45
C ASP A 48 -0.91 17.69 -13.92
N TYR A 49 -1.34 16.78 -13.03
CA TYR A 49 -2.26 15.68 -13.34
C TYR A 49 -3.46 15.61 -12.36
N GLY A 50 -4.04 16.75 -11.99
CA GLY A 50 -5.09 16.81 -10.96
C GLY A 50 -6.35 15.94 -11.19
N LYS A 51 -6.67 15.59 -12.45
CA LYS A 51 -7.80 14.69 -12.77
C LYS A 51 -7.48 13.20 -12.67
N LYS A 52 -6.22 12.83 -12.46
CA LYS A 52 -5.76 11.44 -12.42
C LYS A 52 -5.75 10.94 -10.98
N SER A 53 -6.24 9.72 -10.77
CA SER A 53 -6.30 9.11 -9.45
C SER A 53 -4.90 8.76 -8.94
N LYS A 54 -4.66 8.95 -7.65
CA LYS A 54 -3.38 8.75 -6.97
C LYS A 54 -3.60 7.78 -5.81
N ILE A 55 -3.10 6.56 -5.96
CA ILE A 55 -3.13 5.54 -4.92
C ILE A 55 -1.75 5.46 -4.29
N SER A 56 -1.69 5.61 -2.97
CA SER A 56 -0.44 5.48 -2.22
C SER A 56 -0.42 4.20 -1.39
N PHE A 57 0.67 3.44 -1.51
CA PHE A 57 0.99 2.28 -0.70
C PHE A 57 2.06 2.71 0.31
N THR A 58 1.62 2.94 1.54
CA THR A 58 2.43 3.57 2.58
C THR A 58 2.84 2.59 3.65
N VAL A 59 4.15 2.52 3.94
CA VAL A 59 4.66 1.82 5.12
C VAL A 59 4.72 2.80 6.28
N TRP A 60 3.99 2.50 7.35
CA TRP A 60 3.84 3.30 8.55
C TRP A 60 4.95 3.03 9.57
N ALA A 61 5.25 4.05 10.37
CA ALA A 61 6.22 3.93 11.45
C ALA A 61 5.64 3.08 12.59
N CYS A 62 6.48 2.21 13.15
CA CYS A 62 6.12 1.36 14.28
C CYS A 62 7.13 1.57 15.41
N PRO A 63 6.69 1.72 16.68
CA PRO A 63 7.58 1.96 17.81
C PRO A 63 8.56 0.81 18.09
N GLN A 64 8.20 -0.44 17.80
CA GLN A 64 9.04 -1.62 18.07
C GLN A 64 10.08 -1.89 16.98
N VAL A 65 9.83 -1.44 15.75
CA VAL A 65 10.70 -1.67 14.58
C VAL A 65 11.25 -0.33 14.04
N ALA A 66 11.13 0.76 14.81
CA ALA A 66 11.61 2.07 14.41
C ALA A 66 13.12 2.03 14.15
N THR A 67 13.51 2.41 12.95
CA THR A 67 14.92 2.53 12.55
C THR A 67 15.49 3.91 12.88
N ALA A 68 14.63 4.92 13.03
CA ALA A 68 15.02 6.26 13.40
C ALA A 68 14.08 6.88 14.45
N VAL A 69 14.67 7.61 15.41
CA VAL A 69 13.93 8.32 16.47
C VAL A 69 13.06 9.46 15.95
N VAL A 70 13.31 9.92 14.71
CA VAL A 70 12.58 11.02 14.06
C VAL A 70 11.41 10.54 13.19
N GLU A 71 11.15 9.24 13.15
CA GLU A 71 10.03 8.67 12.38
C GLU A 71 8.67 9.29 12.72
N PRO A 72 8.33 9.61 14.00
CA PRO A 72 7.07 10.27 14.31
C PRO A 72 6.93 11.65 13.67
N TYR A 73 8.00 12.46 13.66
CA TYR A 73 7.99 13.78 13.03
C TYR A 73 7.77 13.66 11.51
N ASN A 74 8.51 12.75 10.87
CA ASN A 74 8.38 12.51 9.44
C ASN A 74 6.97 12.02 9.08
N THR A 75 6.40 11.14 9.91
CA THR A 75 5.05 10.60 9.70
C THR A 75 4.01 11.70 9.74
N VAL A 76 4.01 12.54 10.78
CA VAL A 76 3.03 13.63 10.92
C VAL A 76 3.12 14.61 9.75
N LEU A 77 4.33 15.01 9.36
CA LEU A 77 4.53 15.90 8.22
C LEU A 77 4.08 15.26 6.90
N CYS A 78 4.38 13.96 6.70
CA CYS A 78 3.98 13.22 5.51
C CYS A 78 2.46 13.10 5.39
N VAL A 79 1.79 12.75 6.49
CA VAL A 79 0.34 12.57 6.54
C VAL A 79 -0.40 13.84 6.15
N HIS A 80 0.13 15.03 6.49
CA HIS A 80 -0.48 16.29 6.06
C HIS A 80 -0.59 16.41 4.54
N SER A 81 0.50 16.13 3.81
CA SER A 81 0.49 16.15 2.34
C SER A 81 -0.29 14.98 1.74
N LEU A 82 -0.22 13.78 2.34
CA LEU A 82 -1.01 12.63 1.90
C LEU A 82 -2.52 12.91 1.99
N LEU A 83 -2.95 13.64 3.02
CA LEU A 83 -4.35 13.99 3.23
C LEU A 83 -4.92 14.85 2.09
N GLU A 84 -4.09 15.72 1.50
CA GLU A 84 -4.54 16.67 0.47
C GLU A 84 -4.32 16.17 -0.96
N HIS A 85 -3.28 15.35 -1.18
CA HIS A 85 -2.80 15.02 -2.52
C HIS A 85 -2.93 13.55 -2.91
N THR A 86 -3.52 12.70 -2.06
CA THR A 86 -3.81 11.30 -2.42
C THR A 86 -5.30 11.03 -2.41
N ASP A 87 -5.75 10.18 -3.33
CA ASP A 87 -7.16 9.79 -3.44
C ASP A 87 -7.48 8.59 -2.56
N VAL A 88 -6.55 7.63 -2.47
CA VAL A 88 -6.62 6.45 -1.58
C VAL A 88 -5.22 6.18 -1.04
N THR A 89 -5.10 6.00 0.26
CA THR A 89 -3.85 5.58 0.91
C THR A 89 -4.06 4.24 1.61
N ILE A 90 -3.36 3.22 1.15
CA ILE A 90 -3.32 1.91 1.81
C ILE A 90 -2.17 1.91 2.81
N MET A 91 -2.48 1.52 4.04
CA MET A 91 -1.55 1.53 5.14
C MET A 91 -1.01 0.12 5.39
N TYR A 92 0.30 0.04 5.62
CA TYR A 92 0.99 -1.17 6.04
C TYR A 92 1.85 -0.87 7.25
N ASP A 93 1.76 -1.72 8.27
CA ASP A 93 2.59 -1.70 9.45
C ASP A 93 3.63 -2.83 9.37
N ASN A 94 4.90 -2.48 9.54
CA ASN A 94 5.96 -3.47 9.60
C ASN A 94 5.74 -4.46 10.74
N GLU A 95 5.26 -4.03 11.91
CA GLU A 95 5.03 -4.93 13.06
C GLU A 95 4.01 -6.02 12.72
N ALA A 96 2.88 -5.63 12.12
CA ALA A 96 1.86 -6.58 11.67
C ALA A 96 2.42 -7.57 10.63
N LEU A 97 3.21 -7.08 9.65
CA LEU A 97 3.85 -7.92 8.65
C LEU A 97 4.85 -8.92 9.27
N TYR A 98 5.64 -8.48 10.26
CA TYR A 98 6.56 -9.35 11.01
C TYR A 98 5.81 -10.44 11.76
N ASP A 99 4.72 -10.08 12.44
CA ASP A 99 3.91 -11.03 13.20
C ASP A 99 3.23 -12.07 12.30
N ILE A 100 2.67 -11.64 11.17
CA ILE A 100 2.09 -12.54 10.16
C ILE A 100 3.16 -13.49 9.60
N CYS A 101 4.34 -12.98 9.24
CA CYS A 101 5.42 -13.82 8.73
C CYS A 101 5.92 -14.85 9.77
N ARG A 102 5.96 -14.48 11.05
CA ARG A 102 6.35 -15.41 12.13
C ARG A 102 5.29 -16.47 12.40
N ARG A 103 4.02 -16.07 12.47
CA ARG A 103 2.91 -16.94 12.87
C ARG A 103 2.44 -17.86 11.75
N ASN A 104 2.30 -17.33 10.55
CA ASN A 104 1.65 -18.02 9.44
C ASN A 104 2.64 -18.71 8.50
N LEU A 105 3.82 -18.12 8.33
CA LEU A 105 4.86 -18.64 7.43
C LEU A 105 5.97 -19.41 8.17
N ASP A 106 5.89 -19.50 9.50
CA ASP A 106 6.87 -20.17 10.38
C ASP A 106 8.31 -19.63 10.23
N ILE A 107 8.46 -18.35 9.87
CA ILE A 107 9.77 -17.71 9.70
C ILE A 107 10.19 -17.05 11.02
N GLU A 108 11.09 -17.67 11.78
CA GLU A 108 11.53 -17.18 13.10
C GLU A 108 12.09 -15.75 13.05
N ARG A 109 12.90 -15.45 12.03
CA ARG A 109 13.53 -14.13 11.80
C ARG A 109 13.21 -13.62 10.39
N PRO A 110 12.03 -12.99 10.19
CA PRO A 110 11.69 -12.43 8.89
C PRO A 110 12.69 -11.36 8.47
N THR A 111 13.08 -11.37 7.20
CA THR A 111 13.91 -10.32 6.59
C THR A 111 13.04 -9.40 5.75
N TYR A 112 13.51 -8.19 5.40
CA TYR A 112 12.77 -7.30 4.48
C TYR A 112 12.42 -7.98 3.15
N THR A 113 13.22 -8.94 2.68
CA THR A 113 12.88 -9.74 1.50
C THR A 113 11.60 -10.55 1.69
N ASN A 114 11.36 -11.09 2.89
CA ASN A 114 10.13 -11.81 3.21
C ASN A 114 8.94 -10.86 3.29
N LEU A 115 9.07 -9.73 3.99
CA LEU A 115 8.02 -8.71 4.08
C LEU A 115 7.65 -8.17 2.70
N ASN A 116 8.63 -7.85 1.87
CA ASN A 116 8.41 -7.31 0.53
C ASN A 116 7.77 -8.33 -0.41
N ARG A 117 8.04 -9.64 -0.25
CA ARG A 117 7.33 -10.68 -1.01
C ARG A 117 5.86 -10.75 -0.62
N LEU A 118 5.54 -10.63 0.66
CA LEU A 118 4.17 -10.60 1.15
C LEU A 118 3.43 -9.35 0.62
N LEU A 119 4.04 -8.18 0.75
CA LEU A 119 3.51 -6.92 0.20
C LEU A 119 3.29 -6.99 -1.31
N ALA A 120 4.26 -7.52 -2.05
CA ALA A 120 4.15 -7.67 -3.51
C ALA A 120 2.97 -8.57 -3.90
N GLN A 121 2.70 -9.63 -3.13
CA GLN A 121 1.55 -10.51 -3.36
C GLN A 121 0.22 -9.75 -3.17
N ILE A 122 0.11 -8.95 -2.12
CA ILE A 122 -1.09 -8.16 -1.81
C ILE A 122 -1.31 -7.09 -2.89
N ILE A 123 -0.27 -6.34 -3.24
CA ILE A 123 -0.32 -5.31 -4.28
C ILE A 123 -0.66 -5.95 -5.64
N SER A 124 -0.12 -7.13 -5.95
CA SER A 124 -0.46 -7.89 -7.15
C SER A 124 -1.94 -8.27 -7.18
N SER A 125 -2.51 -8.69 -6.04
CA SER A 125 -3.95 -9.02 -5.93
C SER A 125 -4.85 -7.80 -6.09
N LEU A 126 -4.47 -6.65 -5.51
CA LEU A 126 -5.22 -5.39 -5.64
C LEU A 126 -5.19 -4.85 -7.08
N THR A 127 -4.07 -5.04 -7.78
CA THR A 127 -3.90 -4.60 -9.17
C THR A 127 -4.27 -5.68 -10.18
N ALA A 128 -4.79 -6.83 -9.75
CA ALA A 128 -5.14 -7.93 -10.65
C ALA A 128 -6.28 -7.55 -11.59
N SER A 129 -7.29 -6.82 -11.09
CA SER A 129 -8.43 -6.34 -11.87
C SER A 129 -8.04 -5.37 -13.00
N LEU A 130 -6.90 -4.67 -12.86
CA LEU A 130 -6.37 -3.76 -13.87
C LEU A 130 -5.57 -4.49 -14.96
N ARG A 131 -5.14 -5.73 -14.71
CA ARG A 131 -4.21 -6.48 -15.56
C ARG A 131 -4.85 -7.67 -16.26
N PHE A 132 -5.88 -8.25 -15.65
CA PHE A 132 -6.55 -9.44 -16.15
C PHE A 132 -8.05 -9.19 -16.24
N ASP A 133 -8.66 -9.81 -17.25
CA ASP A 133 -10.11 -9.78 -17.38
C ASP A 133 -10.74 -10.67 -16.29
N GLY A 134 -11.76 -10.14 -15.63
CA GLY A 134 -12.46 -10.78 -14.54
C GLY A 134 -13.96 -10.46 -14.56
N ALA A 135 -14.73 -11.25 -13.83
CA ALA A 135 -16.18 -11.02 -13.72
C ALA A 135 -16.53 -9.72 -12.97
N LEU A 136 -15.59 -9.20 -12.18
CA LEU A 136 -15.70 -7.94 -11.44
C LEU A 136 -14.40 -7.14 -11.66
N ASN A 137 -14.36 -6.37 -12.74
CA ASN A 137 -13.22 -5.50 -13.04
C ASN A 137 -13.40 -4.20 -12.26
N VAL A 138 -12.47 -3.93 -11.34
CA VAL A 138 -12.41 -2.69 -10.56
C VAL A 138 -11.31 -1.80 -11.12
N ASP A 139 -11.69 -0.61 -11.58
CA ASP A 139 -10.77 0.43 -12.04
C ASP A 139 -10.16 1.22 -10.86
N ILE A 140 -9.02 1.89 -11.10
CA ILE A 140 -8.34 2.75 -10.09
C ILE A 140 -9.30 3.80 -9.51
N THR A 141 -10.18 4.36 -10.35
CA THR A 141 -11.19 5.34 -9.94
C THR A 141 -12.27 4.73 -9.06
N GLU A 142 -12.58 3.44 -9.23
CA GLU A 142 -13.61 2.76 -8.45
C GLU A 142 -13.16 2.47 -7.03
N PHE A 143 -11.85 2.29 -6.79
CA PHE A 143 -11.32 2.21 -5.42
C PHE A 143 -11.70 3.46 -4.62
N GLN A 144 -11.59 4.65 -5.22
CA GLN A 144 -11.99 5.89 -4.56
C GLN A 144 -13.50 5.93 -4.33
N THR A 145 -14.32 5.65 -5.35
CA THR A 145 -15.78 5.78 -5.21
C THR A 145 -16.39 4.78 -4.24
N ASN A 146 -15.81 3.58 -4.12
CA ASN A 146 -16.36 2.50 -3.29
C ASN A 146 -15.84 2.52 -1.85
N LEU A 147 -14.60 2.97 -1.64
CA LEU A 147 -13.94 2.88 -0.33
C LEU A 147 -13.84 4.21 0.41
N VAL A 148 -13.96 5.35 -0.29
CA VAL A 148 -13.75 6.68 0.29
C VAL A 148 -15.09 7.41 0.44
N PRO A 149 -15.73 7.37 1.62
CA PRO A 149 -17.01 8.05 1.84
C PRO A 149 -16.85 9.57 1.92
N TYR A 150 -15.70 10.05 2.39
CA TYR A 150 -15.38 11.47 2.52
C TYR A 150 -13.95 11.73 2.08
N PRO A 151 -13.64 12.87 1.42
CA PRO A 151 -12.32 13.13 0.85
C PRO A 151 -11.14 13.11 1.83
N ARG A 152 -11.39 13.21 3.14
CA ARG A 152 -10.35 13.17 4.19
C ARG A 152 -10.25 11.81 4.90
N ILE A 153 -11.17 10.89 4.61
CA ILE A 153 -11.23 9.56 5.22
C ILE A 153 -10.93 8.53 4.12
N HIS A 154 -9.67 8.56 3.66
CA HIS A 154 -9.17 7.74 2.56
C HIS A 154 -7.97 6.87 2.95
N PHE A 155 -7.79 6.66 4.25
CA PHE A 155 -6.79 5.75 4.80
C PHE A 155 -7.39 4.37 5.01
N MET A 156 -6.98 3.42 4.17
CA MET A 156 -7.54 2.07 4.12
C MET A 156 -6.65 1.09 4.87
N LEU A 157 -7.30 0.28 5.70
CA LEU A 157 -6.72 -0.93 6.26
C LEU A 157 -6.81 -2.05 5.21
N SER A 158 -5.79 -2.88 5.14
CA SER A 158 -5.78 -4.05 4.27
C SER A 158 -5.60 -5.32 5.11
N SER A 159 -6.20 -6.41 4.66
CA SER A 159 -5.97 -7.76 5.16
C SER A 159 -5.97 -8.73 3.98
N TYR A 160 -5.35 -9.88 4.17
CA TYR A 160 -5.25 -10.89 3.12
C TYR A 160 -5.29 -12.29 3.72
N ALA A 161 -6.04 -13.17 3.06
CA ALA A 161 -6.06 -14.58 3.37
C ALA A 161 -6.23 -15.39 2.07
N PRO A 162 -5.68 -16.61 1.99
CA PRO A 162 -4.87 -17.25 3.02
C PRO A 162 -3.40 -16.83 2.96
N ILE A 163 -2.76 -16.77 4.13
CA ILE A 163 -1.30 -16.67 4.25
C ILE A 163 -0.86 -17.95 4.97
N ILE A 164 -0.26 -18.87 4.23
CA ILE A 164 0.15 -20.20 4.70
C ILE A 164 1.53 -20.54 4.18
N SER A 165 2.31 -21.28 4.97
CA SER A 165 3.62 -21.79 4.54
C SER A 165 3.46 -22.86 3.46
N ALA A 166 4.49 -23.04 2.62
CA ALA A 166 4.48 -24.03 1.55
C ALA A 166 4.32 -25.47 2.07
N GLU A 167 4.77 -25.73 3.30
CA GLU A 167 4.64 -27.04 3.96
C GLU A 167 3.18 -27.31 4.38
N LYS A 168 2.49 -26.31 4.94
CA LYS A 168 1.09 -26.42 5.37
C LYS A 168 0.10 -26.43 4.20
N ALA A 169 0.47 -25.82 3.07
CA ALA A 169 -0.38 -25.73 1.88
C ALA A 169 -0.82 -27.08 1.29
N TYR A 170 -0.05 -28.16 1.50
CA TYR A 170 -0.43 -29.50 1.02
C TYR A 170 -1.44 -30.22 1.92
N HIS A 171 -1.62 -29.76 3.15
CA HIS A 171 -2.44 -30.43 4.17
C HIS A 171 -3.79 -29.75 4.40
N GLU A 172 -3.93 -28.48 4.03
CA GLU A 172 -5.13 -27.68 4.28
C GLU A 172 -5.87 -27.38 2.97
N GLN A 173 -7.13 -27.84 2.86
CA GLN A 173 -8.06 -27.34 1.86
C GLN A 173 -8.93 -26.27 2.52
N LEU A 174 -8.71 -25.02 2.15
CA LEU A 174 -9.48 -23.90 2.67
C LEU A 174 -10.68 -23.62 1.77
N SER A 175 -11.86 -23.64 2.35
CA SER A 175 -13.09 -23.23 1.68
C SER A 175 -13.17 -21.71 1.55
N VAL A 176 -13.99 -21.22 0.61
CA VAL A 176 -14.24 -19.78 0.43
C VAL A 176 -14.77 -19.14 1.72
N ALA A 177 -15.60 -19.87 2.48
CA ALA A 177 -16.15 -19.37 3.74
C ALA A 177 -15.05 -19.17 4.80
N GLU A 178 -14.12 -20.12 4.92
CA GLU A 178 -13.01 -20.04 5.88
C GLU A 178 -12.07 -18.90 5.55
N ILE A 179 -11.60 -18.78 4.30
CA ILE A 179 -10.72 -17.67 3.92
C ILE A 179 -11.40 -16.32 4.11
N THR A 180 -12.71 -16.23 3.85
CA THR A 180 -13.48 -15.00 4.04
C THR A 180 -13.53 -14.62 5.52
N MET A 181 -13.78 -15.58 6.41
CA MET A 181 -13.76 -15.32 7.85
C MET A 181 -12.37 -14.92 8.33
N SER A 182 -11.31 -15.56 7.83
CA SER A 182 -9.92 -15.23 8.20
C SER A 182 -9.50 -13.81 7.81
N VAL A 183 -10.05 -13.24 6.73
CA VAL A 183 -9.79 -11.85 6.32
C VAL A 183 -10.24 -10.85 7.39
N PHE A 184 -11.28 -11.16 8.16
CA PHE A 184 -11.80 -10.32 9.24
C PHE A 184 -11.15 -10.57 10.60
N GLU A 185 -10.29 -11.58 10.71
CA GLU A 185 -9.54 -11.80 11.95
C GLU A 185 -8.49 -10.69 12.14
N PRO A 186 -8.39 -10.09 13.34
CA PRO A 186 -7.36 -9.07 13.62
C PRO A 186 -5.93 -9.56 13.34
N ALA A 187 -5.71 -10.87 13.45
CA ALA A 187 -4.45 -11.53 13.13
C ALA A 187 -4.02 -11.41 11.66
N SER A 188 -4.96 -11.20 10.75
CA SER A 188 -4.73 -11.13 9.31
C SER A 188 -4.62 -9.70 8.78
N MET A 189 -4.82 -8.69 9.64
CA MET A 189 -4.73 -7.28 9.27
C MET A 189 -3.28 -6.83 9.17
N PHE A 190 -2.98 -6.00 8.18
CA PHE A 190 -1.63 -5.46 7.95
C PHE A 190 -1.32 -4.20 8.74
N VAL A 191 -2.21 -3.77 9.62
CA VAL A 191 -2.03 -2.64 10.52
C VAL A 191 -2.51 -3.07 11.89
N LYS A 192 -1.73 -2.79 12.93
CA LYS A 192 -2.17 -3.03 14.30
C LYS A 192 -3.13 -1.93 14.76
N CYS A 193 -4.40 -2.28 14.87
CA CYS A 193 -5.45 -1.47 15.46
C CYS A 193 -6.52 -2.38 16.10
N ASP A 194 -7.08 -1.94 17.23
CA ASP A 194 -8.20 -2.60 17.93
C ASP A 194 -9.52 -1.85 17.68
#